data_AF-A0A6P8T9L4-F1
#
_entry.id   AF-A0A6P8T9L4-F1
#
_cell.length_a   1.000
_cell.length_b   1.000
_cell.length_c   1.000
_cell.angle_alpha   90.00
_cell.angle_beta   90.00
_cell.angle_gamma   90.00
#
_symmetry.space_group_name_H-M   'P 1'
#
loop_
_entity.id
_entity.type
_entity.pdbx_description
1 polymer ?
#
loop_
_entity_poly.entity_id
_entity_poly.type
_entity_poly.pdbx_seq_one_letter_code
_entity_poly.pdbx_strand_id
1 'polypeptide(L)'
;SSSLKTALLDYLKRCLPADSEKHNMVALCFSMRREIGENHEMAARTQLKIIESQPWVVTPELKSSLVKVLGLLKDAAESFSKDSCVRQATRCVRTAKLVALQLHFLKQDSDLQLVNLQPPELLSAVTVLPSCYQVLVVAEAYGYSPDWPHILFQKVILSGDFVYLDDFKRLRPLTSALFEDIFKKLDGAPCSVPNARRLLSHCEHVFSRYRLAYQQNLLDVSKALLQDTHSSGYLRDQLAS
;
A
#
# COMPACT_ATOMS: atom_id res chain seq x y z
N SER A 1 -27.01 10.83 33.98
CA SER A 1 -25.56 11.12 34.19
C SER A 1 -24.77 11.30 32.88
N SER A 2 -25.19 10.73 31.73
CA SER A 2 -24.54 10.95 30.43
C SER A 2 -24.67 12.39 29.88
N SER A 3 -25.83 13.01 30.05
CA SER A 3 -26.13 14.37 29.53
C SER A 3 -25.22 15.47 30.10
N LEU A 4 -24.80 15.37 31.36
CA LEU A 4 -23.90 16.36 31.97
C LEU A 4 -22.50 16.29 31.34
N LYS A 5 -22.00 15.08 31.08
CA LYS A 5 -20.68 14.84 30.50
C LYS A 5 -20.58 15.43 29.09
N THR A 6 -21.56 15.15 28.24
CA THR A 6 -21.62 15.69 26.87
C THR A 6 -21.81 17.20 26.86
N ALA A 7 -22.68 17.74 27.73
CA ALA A 7 -22.89 19.19 27.84
C ALA A 7 -21.62 19.95 28.26
N LEU A 8 -20.82 19.38 29.16
CA LEU A 8 -19.53 19.95 29.58
C LEU A 8 -18.51 19.97 28.43
N LEU A 9 -18.38 18.88 27.68
CA LEU A 9 -17.50 18.82 26.52
C LEU A 9 -17.96 19.76 25.38
N ASP A 10 -19.26 19.87 25.15
CA ASP A 10 -19.84 20.80 24.17
C ASP A 10 -19.60 22.26 24.58
N TYR A 11 -19.72 22.57 25.87
CA TYR A 11 -19.39 23.89 26.40
C TYR A 11 -17.91 24.21 26.17
N LEU A 12 -17.00 23.28 26.49
CA LEU A 12 -15.56 23.47 26.24
C LEU A 12 -15.24 23.64 24.75
N LYS A 13 -15.87 22.84 23.87
CA LYS A 13 -15.70 22.99 22.40
C LYS A 13 -16.16 24.36 21.90
N ARG A 14 -17.25 24.92 22.45
CA ARG A 14 -17.79 26.22 22.03
C ARG A 14 -17.01 27.40 22.60
N CYS A 15 -16.65 27.33 23.88
CA CYS A 15 -16.07 28.46 24.60
C CYS A 15 -14.53 28.46 24.57
N LEU A 16 -13.90 27.29 24.43
CA LEU A 16 -12.45 27.12 24.44
C LEU A 16 -11.99 26.16 23.31
N PRO A 17 -12.32 26.44 22.03
CA PRO A 17 -12.06 25.52 20.91
C PRO A 17 -10.58 25.20 20.68
N ALA A 18 -9.67 26.07 21.12
CA ALA A 18 -8.22 25.88 21.00
C ALA A 18 -7.60 25.07 22.15
N ASP A 19 -8.32 24.89 23.27
CA ASP A 19 -7.80 24.24 24.48
C ASP A 19 -8.11 22.73 24.48
N SER A 20 -7.49 22.03 23.54
CA SER A 20 -7.64 20.58 23.38
C SER A 20 -7.15 19.78 24.60
N GLU A 21 -6.20 20.33 25.36
CA GLU A 21 -5.66 19.71 26.57
C GLU A 21 -6.72 19.66 27.68
N LYS A 22 -7.36 20.80 28.02
CA LYS A 22 -8.44 20.81 29.02
C LYS A 22 -9.63 19.96 28.59
N HIS A 23 -9.95 19.96 27.29
CA HIS A 23 -10.98 19.09 26.77
C HIS A 23 -10.66 17.60 27.02
N ASN A 24 -9.44 17.17 26.71
CA ASN A 24 -9.00 15.80 26.93
C ASN A 24 -8.93 15.44 28.42
N MET A 25 -8.51 16.37 29.29
CA MET A 25 -8.49 16.16 30.74
C MET A 25 -9.91 15.92 31.31
N VAL A 26 -10.89 16.71 30.89
CA VAL A 26 -12.29 16.51 31.31
C VAL A 26 -12.85 15.20 30.75
N ALA A 27 -12.55 14.86 29.50
CA ALA A 27 -12.93 13.58 28.92
C ALA A 27 -12.31 12.39 29.69
N LEU A 28 -11.04 12.49 30.09
CA LEU A 28 -10.36 11.49 30.92
C LEU A 28 -11.04 11.31 32.28
N CYS A 29 -11.41 12.40 32.97
CA CYS A 29 -12.15 12.33 34.24
C CYS A 29 -13.47 11.56 34.12
N PHE A 30 -14.06 11.51 32.93
CA PHE A 30 -15.30 10.79 32.66
C PHE A 30 -15.13 9.45 31.94
N SER A 31 -13.89 9.00 31.72
CA SER A 31 -13.53 7.80 30.95
C SER A 31 -14.03 7.82 29.50
N MET A 32 -14.14 9.02 28.90
CA MET A 32 -14.62 9.27 27.54
C MET A 32 -13.50 9.02 26.51
N ARG A 33 -13.10 7.74 26.38
CA ARG A 33 -11.97 7.31 25.54
C ARG A 33 -12.20 7.54 24.05
N ARG A 34 -13.44 7.44 23.58
CA ARG A 34 -13.81 7.70 22.19
C ARG A 34 -13.56 9.15 21.80
N GLU A 35 -14.00 10.08 22.64
CA GLU A 35 -13.92 11.52 22.41
C GLU A 35 -12.46 11.99 22.39
N ILE A 36 -11.62 11.43 23.27
CA ILE A 36 -10.16 11.65 23.24
C ILE A 36 -9.58 11.16 21.90
N GLY A 37 -9.96 9.95 21.45
CA GLY A 37 -9.53 9.39 20.18
C GLY A 37 -9.95 10.27 18.98
N GLU A 38 -11.20 10.73 18.96
CA GLU A 38 -11.73 11.63 17.93
C GLU A 38 -10.98 12.97 17.88
N ASN A 39 -10.63 13.55 19.04
CA ASN A 39 -9.87 14.79 19.10
C ASN A 39 -8.47 14.62 18.51
N HIS A 40 -7.75 13.56 18.89
CA HIS A 40 -6.42 13.28 18.33
C HIS A 40 -6.48 12.97 16.83
N GLU A 41 -7.45 12.18 16.38
CA GLU A 41 -7.65 11.89 14.95
C GLU A 41 -7.97 13.16 14.16
N MET A 42 -8.83 14.03 14.69
CA MET A 42 -9.17 15.31 14.08
C MET A 42 -7.94 16.23 13.98
N ALA A 43 -7.15 16.33 15.05
CA ALA A 43 -5.91 17.11 15.05
C ALA A 43 -4.91 16.59 14.00
N ALA A 44 -4.74 15.26 13.90
CA ALA A 44 -3.88 14.64 12.89
C ALA A 44 -4.35 14.96 11.46
N ARG A 45 -5.66 14.85 11.20
CA ARG A 45 -6.25 15.18 9.89
C ARG A 45 -6.10 16.65 9.54
N THR A 46 -6.27 17.56 10.50
CA THR A 46 -6.06 18.99 10.28
C THR A 46 -4.61 19.28 9.91
N GLN A 47 -3.64 18.67 10.62
CA GLN A 47 -2.23 18.80 10.28
C GLN A 47 -1.91 18.24 8.88
N LEU A 48 -2.47 17.09 8.52
CA LEU A 48 -2.31 16.55 7.15
C LEU A 48 -2.88 17.48 6.08
N LYS A 49 -4.03 18.13 6.33
CA LYS A 49 -4.59 19.14 5.40
C LYS A 49 -3.73 20.39 5.29
N ILE A 50 -3.11 20.83 6.39
CA ILE A 50 -2.16 21.95 6.35
C ILE A 50 -0.96 21.59 5.47
N ILE A 51 -0.43 20.36 5.60
CA ILE A 51 0.64 19.86 4.73
C ILE A 51 0.19 19.80 3.27
N GLU A 52 -1.01 19.29 2.98
CA GLU A 52 -1.59 19.23 1.63
C GLU A 52 -1.74 20.61 0.98
N SER A 53 -2.04 21.64 1.77
CA SER A 53 -2.22 23.01 1.27
C SER A 53 -0.93 23.71 0.86
N GLN A 54 0.23 23.15 1.18
CA GLN A 54 1.55 23.70 0.88
C GLN A 54 2.20 22.93 -0.27
N PRO A 55 3.07 23.56 -1.07
CA PRO A 55 3.86 22.82 -2.05
C PRO A 55 4.73 21.78 -1.35
N TRP A 56 4.83 20.59 -1.94
CA TRP A 56 5.65 19.53 -1.38
C TRP A 56 7.13 19.89 -1.50
N VAL A 57 7.74 20.27 -0.38
CA VAL A 57 9.16 20.60 -0.25
C VAL A 57 9.70 19.94 1.02
N VAL A 58 10.80 19.21 0.90
CA VAL A 58 11.41 18.51 2.05
C VAL A 58 12.11 19.51 2.97
N THR A 59 11.38 19.95 3.99
CA THR A 59 11.87 20.88 5.02
C THR A 59 11.93 20.21 6.41
N PRO A 60 12.75 20.72 7.35
CA PRO A 60 12.72 20.26 8.73
C PRO A 60 11.34 20.48 9.37
N GLU A 61 10.61 21.53 8.99
CA GLU A 61 9.25 21.81 9.44
C GLU A 61 8.27 20.73 8.98
N LEU A 62 8.34 20.28 7.72
CA LEU A 62 7.55 19.17 7.20
C LEU A 62 7.83 17.88 7.99
N LYS A 63 9.10 17.53 8.18
CA LYS A 63 9.53 16.36 8.97
C LYS A 63 8.94 16.43 10.39
N SER A 64 9.04 17.59 11.04
CA SER A 64 8.51 17.80 12.39
C SER A 64 6.98 17.67 12.44
N SER A 65 6.27 18.16 11.42
CA SER A 65 4.82 18.11 11.32
C SER A 65 4.33 16.69 11.13
N LEU A 66 5.01 15.89 10.29
CA LEU A 66 4.71 14.47 10.11
C LEU A 66 4.99 13.64 11.36
N VAL A 67 6.04 13.97 12.14
CA VAL A 67 6.28 13.33 13.45
C VAL A 67 5.14 13.63 14.42
N LYS A 68 4.63 14.87 14.45
CA LYS A 68 3.45 15.23 15.25
C LYS A 68 2.20 14.46 14.82
N VAL A 69 1.93 14.39 13.51
CA VAL A 69 0.83 13.59 12.95
C VAL A 69 0.93 12.13 13.38
N LEU A 70 2.13 11.54 13.31
CA LEU A 70 2.36 10.15 13.72
C LEU A 70 2.06 9.93 15.21
N GLY A 71 2.46 10.87 16.08
CA GLY A 71 2.12 10.83 17.52
C GLY A 71 0.61 10.87 17.75
N LEU A 72 -0.06 11.86 17.17
CA LEU A 72 -1.52 12.02 17.27
C LEU A 72 -2.29 10.76 16.80
N LEU A 73 -1.86 10.14 15.70
CA LEU A 73 -2.49 8.91 15.20
C LEU A 73 -2.28 7.71 16.13
N LYS A 74 -1.13 7.63 16.82
CA LYS A 74 -0.87 6.59 17.83
C LYS A 74 -1.77 6.79 19.05
N ASP A 75 -1.84 8.02 19.56
CA ASP A 75 -2.68 8.37 20.71
C ASP A 75 -4.18 8.12 20.41
N ALA A 76 -4.61 8.46 19.19
CA ALA A 76 -5.96 8.18 18.70
C ALA A 76 -6.23 6.66 18.64
N ALA A 77 -5.32 5.89 18.03
CA ALA A 77 -5.46 4.44 17.91
C ALA A 77 -5.53 3.75 19.29
N GLU A 78 -4.70 4.16 20.24
CA GLU A 78 -4.70 3.64 21.60
C GLU A 78 -6.01 3.97 22.32
N SER A 79 -6.49 5.20 22.18
CA SER A 79 -7.76 5.65 22.80
C SER A 79 -8.97 4.89 22.24
N PHE A 80 -9.04 4.72 20.92
CA PHE A 80 -10.08 3.90 20.28
C PHE A 80 -9.98 2.42 20.67
N SER A 81 -8.77 1.86 20.80
CA SER A 81 -8.59 0.48 21.25
C SER A 81 -9.09 0.28 22.67
N LYS A 82 -8.85 1.23 23.57
CA LYS A 82 -9.35 1.21 24.96
C LYS A 82 -10.88 1.29 25.04
N ASP A 83 -11.52 1.87 24.03
CA ASP A 83 -12.97 1.97 23.90
C ASP A 83 -13.60 0.85 23.04
N SER A 84 -12.82 -0.18 22.65
CA SER A 84 -13.25 -1.27 21.75
C SER A 84 -13.72 -0.79 20.36
N CYS A 85 -13.33 0.41 19.95
CA CYS A 85 -13.62 1.01 18.64
C CYS A 85 -12.63 0.51 17.57
N VAL A 86 -12.65 -0.80 17.30
CA VAL A 86 -11.63 -1.49 16.47
C VAL A 86 -11.49 -0.91 15.06
N ARG A 87 -12.60 -0.50 14.43
CA ARG A 87 -12.57 0.06 13.07
C ARG A 87 -11.82 1.39 13.02
N GLN A 88 -12.08 2.29 13.96
CA GLN A 88 -11.40 3.60 14.05
C GLN A 88 -9.94 3.42 14.45
N ALA A 89 -9.65 2.54 15.41
CA ALA A 89 -8.27 2.20 15.79
C ALA A 89 -7.48 1.67 14.58
N THR A 90 -8.06 0.74 13.81
CA THR A 90 -7.43 0.17 12.60
C THR A 90 -7.17 1.24 11.55
N ARG A 91 -8.10 2.17 11.34
CA ARG A 91 -7.91 3.31 10.41
C ARG A 91 -6.73 4.18 10.85
N CYS A 92 -6.68 4.56 12.13
CA CYS A 92 -5.57 5.35 12.67
C CYS A 92 -4.22 4.64 12.50
N VAL A 93 -4.18 3.33 12.76
CA VAL A 93 -2.97 2.50 12.57
C VAL A 93 -2.52 2.47 11.10
N ARG A 94 -3.44 2.28 10.15
CA ARG A 94 -3.10 2.27 8.71
C ARG A 94 -2.52 3.61 8.26
N THR A 95 -3.16 4.72 8.65
CA THR A 95 -2.63 6.06 8.37
C THR A 95 -1.29 6.30 9.07
N ALA A 96 -1.11 5.83 10.31
CA ALA A 96 0.15 5.93 11.03
C ALA A 96 1.28 5.17 10.32
N LYS A 97 1.02 3.97 9.79
CA LYS A 97 1.98 3.21 8.98
C LYS A 97 2.38 3.97 7.71
N LEU A 98 1.43 4.60 7.02
CA LEU A 98 1.71 5.43 5.86
C LEU A 98 2.61 6.63 6.22
N VAL A 99 2.30 7.36 7.29
CA VAL A 99 3.11 8.50 7.75
C VAL A 99 4.50 8.04 8.20
N ALA A 100 4.60 6.88 8.84
CA ALA A 100 5.90 6.30 9.21
C ALA A 100 6.73 5.93 7.97
N LEU A 101 6.10 5.39 6.92
CA LEU A 101 6.75 5.11 5.65
C LEU A 101 7.21 6.40 4.95
N GLN A 102 6.38 7.45 4.95
CA GLN A 102 6.77 8.77 4.45
C GLN A 102 8.02 9.30 5.17
N LEU A 103 8.02 9.25 6.51
CA LEU A 103 9.17 9.67 7.31
C LEU A 103 10.43 8.84 7.03
N HIS A 104 10.29 7.55 6.70
CA HIS A 104 11.41 6.71 6.30
C HIS A 104 12.08 7.23 5.01
N PHE A 105 11.30 7.58 3.99
CA PHE A 105 11.83 8.16 2.75
C PHE A 105 12.45 9.54 2.97
N LEU A 106 11.82 10.39 3.78
CA LEU A 106 12.36 11.72 4.09
C LEU A 106 13.68 11.66 4.87
N LYS A 107 13.95 10.58 5.61
CA LYS A 107 15.24 10.33 6.28
C LYS A 107 16.35 9.92 5.31
N GLN A 108 15.99 9.42 4.14
CA GLN A 108 16.91 9.04 3.06
C GLN A 108 17.04 10.16 2.03
N ASP A 109 16.60 11.37 2.37
CA ASP A 109 16.58 12.55 1.49
C ASP A 109 15.86 12.31 0.15
N SER A 110 14.84 11.45 0.17
CA SER A 110 13.95 11.23 -0.97
C SER A 110 12.82 12.24 -0.98
N ASP A 111 12.56 12.83 -2.16
CA ASP A 111 11.45 13.75 -2.41
C ASP A 111 10.10 13.04 -2.64
N LEU A 112 10.07 11.71 -2.56
CA LEU A 112 8.86 10.92 -2.79
C LEU A 112 7.74 11.29 -1.79
N GLN A 113 6.60 11.75 -2.33
CA GLN A 113 5.38 11.99 -1.56
C GLN A 113 4.46 10.76 -1.58
N LEU A 114 4.04 10.32 -0.40
CA LEU A 114 3.12 9.19 -0.18
C LEU A 114 1.90 9.58 0.66
N VAL A 115 1.96 10.70 1.38
CA VAL A 115 0.83 11.25 2.13
C VAL A 115 0.04 12.22 1.27
N ASN A 116 -1.27 12.32 1.54
CA ASN A 116 -2.22 13.19 0.82
C ASN A 116 -2.28 12.96 -0.71
N LEU A 117 -1.86 11.78 -1.19
CA LEU A 117 -2.04 11.39 -2.59
C LEU A 117 -3.52 11.37 -3.00
N GLN A 118 -3.79 11.87 -4.20
CA GLN A 118 -5.08 11.73 -4.86
C GLN A 118 -5.18 10.38 -5.59
N PRO A 119 -6.39 9.84 -5.84
CA PRO A 119 -6.58 8.59 -6.55
C PRO A 119 -5.78 8.41 -7.86
N PRO A 120 -5.66 9.41 -8.76
CA PRO A 120 -4.86 9.26 -9.98
C PRO A 120 -3.34 9.16 -9.75
N GLU A 121 -2.84 9.63 -8.61
CA GLU A 121 -1.41 9.67 -8.28
C GLU A 121 -0.92 8.35 -7.66
N LEU A 122 -1.84 7.50 -7.19
CA LEU A 122 -1.50 6.28 -6.46
C LEU A 122 -0.69 5.31 -7.32
N LEU A 123 -1.04 5.14 -8.60
CA LEU A 123 -0.34 4.19 -9.48
C LEU A 123 1.11 4.64 -9.73
N SER A 124 1.33 5.92 -10.01
CA SER A 124 2.68 6.45 -10.25
C SER A 124 3.52 6.42 -8.97
N ALA A 125 2.94 6.75 -7.82
CA ALA A 125 3.65 6.66 -6.53
C ALA A 125 4.05 5.22 -6.20
N VAL A 126 3.12 4.26 -6.35
CA VAL A 126 3.33 2.85 -6.01
C VAL A 126 4.35 2.17 -6.92
N THR A 127 4.39 2.52 -8.20
CA THR A 127 5.34 1.93 -9.16
C THR A 127 6.79 2.36 -8.91
N VAL A 128 7.03 3.47 -8.21
CA VAL A 128 8.36 3.92 -7.82
C VAL A 128 8.87 3.18 -6.58
N LEU A 129 7.99 2.69 -5.71
CA LEU A 129 8.38 2.08 -4.43
C LEU A 129 9.35 0.89 -4.61
N PRO A 130 10.43 0.81 -3.83
CA PRO A 130 11.45 -0.25 -3.95
C PRO A 130 11.01 -1.60 -3.39
N SER A 131 9.99 -1.69 -2.53
CA SER A 131 9.62 -2.96 -1.89
C SER A 131 8.12 -3.22 -1.89
N CYS A 132 7.73 -4.49 -2.09
CA CYS A 132 6.33 -4.89 -2.16
C CYS A 132 5.51 -4.55 -0.91
N TYR A 133 6.09 -4.67 0.29
CA TYR A 133 5.37 -4.35 1.53
C TYR A 133 4.99 -2.87 1.61
N GLN A 134 5.79 -1.98 1.01
CA GLN A 134 5.52 -0.54 1.00
C GLN A 134 4.28 -0.23 0.16
N VAL A 135 4.12 -0.93 -0.97
CA VAL A 135 2.90 -0.88 -1.79
C VAL A 135 1.68 -1.28 -0.98
N LEU A 136 1.78 -2.33 -0.17
CA LEU A 136 0.69 -2.77 0.70
C LEU A 136 0.34 -1.74 1.79
N VAL A 137 1.34 -1.06 2.36
CA VAL A 137 1.09 0.02 3.32
C VAL A 137 0.28 1.15 2.68
N VAL A 138 0.64 1.57 1.46
CA VAL A 138 -0.11 2.60 0.72
C VAL A 138 -1.52 2.09 0.38
N ALA A 139 -1.64 0.87 -0.13
CA ALA A 139 -2.92 0.25 -0.47
C ALA A 139 -3.89 0.23 0.73
N GLU A 140 -3.42 -0.22 1.90
CA GLU A 140 -4.23 -0.28 3.11
C GLU A 140 -4.66 1.10 3.61
N ALA A 141 -3.78 2.10 3.55
CA ALA A 141 -4.06 3.45 4.04
C ALA A 141 -5.10 4.19 3.19
N TYR A 142 -5.06 3.98 1.87
CA TYR A 142 -5.97 4.62 0.92
C TYR A 142 -7.20 3.77 0.57
N GLY A 143 -7.26 2.50 0.99
CA GLY A 143 -8.28 1.56 0.51
C GLY A 143 -8.15 1.26 -0.98
N TYR A 144 -6.93 1.36 -1.51
CA TYR A 144 -6.59 1.18 -2.92
C TYR A 144 -6.26 -0.28 -3.21
N SER A 145 -6.70 -0.80 -4.36
CA SER A 145 -6.32 -2.13 -4.84
C SER A 145 -5.22 -2.02 -5.90
N PRO A 146 -3.97 -2.42 -5.60
CA PRO A 146 -2.87 -2.27 -6.56
C PRO A 146 -3.05 -3.11 -7.81
N ASP A 147 -2.77 -2.53 -8.99
CA ASP A 147 -2.61 -3.26 -10.25
C ASP A 147 -1.24 -3.97 -10.24
N TRP A 148 -1.19 -5.12 -9.57
CA TRP A 148 0.01 -5.93 -9.48
C TRP A 148 0.55 -6.40 -10.84
N PRO A 149 -0.29 -6.81 -11.82
CA PRO A 149 0.19 -7.03 -13.18
C PRO A 149 1.01 -5.86 -13.74
N HIS A 150 0.51 -4.62 -13.60
CA HIS A 150 1.23 -3.43 -14.08
C HIS A 150 2.52 -3.17 -13.29
N ILE A 151 2.47 -3.25 -11.96
CA ILE A 151 3.64 -3.02 -11.11
C ILE A 151 4.74 -4.04 -11.41
N LEU A 152 4.40 -5.32 -11.52
CA LEU A 152 5.36 -6.39 -11.83
C LEU A 152 5.88 -6.26 -13.26
N PHE A 153 5.05 -5.85 -14.22
CA PHE A 153 5.52 -5.54 -15.56
C PHE A 153 6.62 -4.46 -15.54
N GLN A 154 6.38 -3.35 -14.84
CA GLN A 154 7.36 -2.26 -14.75
C GLN A 154 8.61 -2.63 -13.95
N LYS A 155 8.46 -3.29 -12.79
CA LYS A 155 9.58 -3.67 -11.91
C LYS A 155 10.41 -4.84 -12.45
N VAL A 156 9.76 -5.88 -12.96
CA VAL A 156 10.43 -7.14 -13.29
C VAL A 156 10.79 -7.20 -14.76
N ILE A 157 9.85 -6.86 -15.66
CA ILE A 157 10.09 -6.99 -17.10
C ILE A 157 10.90 -5.80 -17.62
N LEU A 158 10.48 -4.58 -17.33
CA LEU A 158 11.15 -3.39 -17.83
C LEU A 158 12.47 -3.08 -17.09
N SER A 159 12.47 -3.14 -15.75
CA SER A 159 13.66 -2.82 -14.95
C SER A 159 14.51 -4.01 -14.52
N GLY A 160 14.04 -5.25 -14.72
CA GLY A 160 14.84 -6.45 -14.42
C GLY A 160 15.00 -6.75 -12.92
N ASP A 161 14.17 -6.17 -12.06
CA ASP A 161 14.25 -6.35 -10.61
C ASP A 161 13.58 -7.67 -10.18
N PHE A 162 14.34 -8.76 -10.25
CA PHE A 162 13.88 -10.07 -9.77
C PHE A 162 13.94 -10.21 -8.24
N VAL A 163 14.67 -9.34 -7.54
CA VAL A 163 14.64 -9.30 -6.07
C VAL A 163 13.26 -8.88 -5.62
N TYR A 164 12.68 -7.88 -6.29
CA TYR A 164 11.29 -7.46 -6.08
C TYR A 164 10.28 -8.60 -6.32
N LEU A 165 10.50 -9.42 -7.36
CA LEU A 165 9.65 -10.58 -7.63
C LEU A 165 9.74 -11.62 -6.50
N ASP A 166 10.93 -11.88 -5.97
CA ASP A 166 11.11 -12.83 -4.87
C ASP A 166 10.47 -12.34 -3.58
N ASP A 167 10.53 -11.04 -3.31
CA ASP A 167 9.78 -10.42 -2.21
C ASP A 167 8.26 -10.54 -2.42
N PHE A 168 7.78 -10.35 -3.66
CA PHE A 168 6.37 -10.51 -3.99
C PHE A 168 5.88 -11.95 -3.70
N LYS A 169 6.66 -12.97 -4.09
CA LYS A 169 6.32 -14.39 -3.85
C LYS A 169 6.11 -14.73 -2.39
N ARG A 170 6.85 -14.07 -1.48
CA ARG A 170 6.71 -14.26 -0.03
C ARG A 170 5.39 -13.71 0.50
N LEU A 171 4.85 -12.70 -0.16
CA LEU A 171 3.60 -12.04 0.24
C LEU A 171 2.39 -12.72 -0.38
N ARG A 172 2.47 -13.12 -1.66
CA ARG A 172 1.35 -13.70 -2.40
C ARG A 172 1.81 -14.72 -3.45
N PRO A 173 0.98 -15.74 -3.73
CA PRO A 173 1.28 -16.74 -4.76
C PRO A 173 1.25 -16.14 -6.16
N LEU A 174 2.09 -16.67 -7.06
CA LEU A 174 2.08 -16.36 -8.48
C LEU A 174 1.04 -17.22 -9.20
N THR A 175 -0.16 -16.67 -9.41
CA THR A 175 -1.24 -17.38 -10.11
C THR A 175 -1.05 -17.34 -11.63
N SER A 176 -1.58 -18.32 -12.36
CA SER A 176 -1.58 -18.32 -13.82
C SER A 176 -2.24 -17.06 -14.41
N ALA A 177 -3.36 -16.62 -13.82
CA ALA A 177 -4.05 -15.38 -14.21
C ALA A 177 -3.15 -14.13 -14.09
N LEU A 178 -2.31 -14.04 -13.05
CA LEU A 178 -1.36 -12.94 -12.88
C LEU A 178 -0.36 -12.90 -14.04
N PHE A 179 0.18 -14.06 -14.46
CA PHE A 179 1.05 -14.13 -15.62
C PHE A 179 0.31 -13.71 -16.90
N GLU A 180 -0.89 -14.24 -17.15
CA GLU A 180 -1.68 -13.86 -18.32
C GLU A 180 -1.89 -12.34 -18.39
N ASP A 181 -2.23 -11.69 -17.27
CA ASP A 181 -2.45 -10.25 -17.24
C ASP A 181 -1.15 -9.42 -17.39
N ILE A 182 -0.02 -9.92 -16.88
CA ILE A 182 1.30 -9.29 -17.13
C ILE A 182 1.65 -9.39 -18.62
N PHE A 183 1.46 -10.57 -19.22
CA PHE A 183 1.85 -10.84 -20.60
C PHE A 183 0.93 -10.17 -21.63
N LYS A 184 -0.34 -9.92 -21.32
CA LYS A 184 -1.20 -9.04 -22.14
C LYS A 184 -0.63 -7.63 -22.28
N LYS A 185 0.09 -7.13 -21.27
CA LYS A 185 0.74 -5.80 -21.33
C LYS A 185 2.02 -5.83 -22.19
N LEU A 186 2.54 -7.01 -22.53
CA LEU A 186 3.73 -7.19 -23.37
C LEU A 186 3.47 -6.84 -24.84
N ASP A 187 2.25 -7.08 -25.32
CA ASP A 187 1.84 -6.98 -26.73
C ASP A 187 1.93 -5.55 -27.32
N GLY A 188 2.18 -4.52 -26.49
CA GLY A 188 2.25 -3.11 -26.89
C GLY A 188 3.53 -2.36 -26.51
N ALA A 189 4.57 -3.02 -25.97
CA ALA A 189 5.75 -2.34 -25.42
C ALA A 189 7.09 -2.96 -25.90
N PRO A 190 8.17 -2.16 -26.07
CA PRO A 190 9.49 -2.68 -26.35
C PRO A 190 9.99 -3.48 -25.15
N CYS A 191 9.86 -4.81 -25.23
CA CYS A 191 10.10 -5.68 -24.09
C CYS A 191 11.48 -6.31 -24.08
N SER A 192 12.03 -6.42 -22.87
CA SER A 192 13.19 -7.26 -22.61
C SER A 192 12.77 -8.73 -22.65
N VAL A 193 12.87 -9.33 -23.83
CA VAL A 193 12.72 -10.79 -24.06
C VAL A 193 13.42 -11.65 -22.99
N PRO A 194 14.66 -11.36 -22.54
CA PRO A 194 15.30 -12.18 -21.51
C PRO A 194 14.61 -12.09 -20.14
N ASN A 195 14.11 -10.91 -19.75
CA ASN A 195 13.39 -10.76 -18.48
C ASN A 195 12.03 -11.46 -18.52
N ALA A 196 11.31 -11.32 -19.63
CA ALA A 196 10.04 -12.02 -19.84
C ALA A 196 10.23 -13.55 -19.80
N ARG A 197 11.28 -14.07 -20.43
CA ARG A 197 11.66 -15.49 -20.37
C ARG A 197 11.97 -15.93 -18.93
N ARG A 198 12.78 -15.16 -18.20
CA ARG A 198 13.11 -15.47 -16.81
C ARG A 198 11.88 -15.43 -15.91
N LEU A 199 10.96 -14.49 -16.11
CA LEU A 199 9.69 -14.44 -15.39
C LEU A 199 8.85 -15.71 -15.64
N LEU A 200 8.70 -16.15 -16.90
CA LEU A 200 7.98 -17.38 -17.24
C LEU A 200 8.56 -18.64 -16.58
N SER A 201 9.86 -18.65 -16.29
CA SER A 201 10.47 -19.78 -15.58
C SER A 201 9.91 -19.97 -14.16
N HIS A 202 9.34 -18.92 -13.56
CA HIS A 202 8.66 -18.96 -12.26
C HIS A 202 7.17 -19.33 -12.35
N CYS A 203 6.63 -19.61 -13.54
CA CYS A 203 5.26 -20.10 -13.70
C CYS A 203 5.24 -21.63 -13.49
N GLU A 204 4.58 -22.07 -12.42
CA GLU A 204 4.45 -23.48 -12.08
C GLU A 204 3.44 -24.21 -12.97
N HIS A 205 2.42 -23.50 -13.46
CA HIS A 205 1.39 -24.10 -14.31
C HIS A 205 1.91 -24.34 -15.73
N VAL A 206 2.26 -25.60 -16.01
CA VAL A 206 2.91 -26.05 -17.25
C VAL A 206 2.16 -25.63 -18.52
N PHE A 207 0.83 -25.78 -18.54
CA PHE A 207 0.02 -25.42 -19.71
C PHE A 207 -0.02 -23.90 -19.94
N SER A 208 -0.18 -23.10 -18.87
CA SER A 208 -0.15 -21.63 -18.99
C SER A 208 1.23 -21.15 -19.42
N ARG A 209 2.30 -21.74 -18.89
CA ARG A 209 3.67 -21.44 -19.28
C ARG A 209 3.92 -21.74 -20.76
N TYR A 210 3.44 -22.89 -21.26
CA TYR A 210 3.53 -23.23 -22.68
C TYR A 210 2.74 -22.24 -23.56
N ARG A 211 1.47 -21.98 -23.21
CA ARG A 211 0.58 -21.07 -23.96
C ARG A 211 1.16 -19.66 -24.06
N LEU A 212 1.65 -19.11 -22.94
CA LEU A 212 2.26 -17.77 -22.90
C LEU A 212 3.58 -17.72 -23.66
N ALA A 213 4.43 -18.76 -23.55
CA ALA A 213 5.66 -18.84 -24.33
C ALA A 213 5.39 -18.87 -25.84
N TYR A 214 4.37 -19.63 -26.27
CA TYR A 214 3.96 -19.70 -27.66
C TYR A 214 3.46 -18.34 -28.17
N GLN A 215 2.57 -17.68 -27.41
CA GLN A 215 2.04 -16.35 -27.75
C GLN A 215 3.14 -15.29 -27.91
N GLN A 216 4.20 -15.38 -27.12
CA GLN A 216 5.32 -14.45 -27.14
C GLN A 216 6.47 -14.87 -28.07
N ASN A 217 6.25 -15.85 -28.95
CA ASN A 217 7.25 -16.39 -29.88
C ASN A 217 8.54 -16.91 -29.22
N LEU A 218 8.46 -17.34 -27.95
CA LEU A 218 9.56 -17.96 -27.20
C LEU A 218 9.65 -19.45 -27.54
N LEU A 219 10.03 -19.74 -28.78
CA LEU A 219 10.03 -21.09 -29.36
C LEU A 219 11.02 -22.05 -28.68
N ASP A 220 12.06 -21.51 -28.06
CA ASP A 220 13.03 -22.28 -27.26
C ASP A 220 12.37 -22.87 -26.01
N VAL A 221 11.58 -22.06 -25.30
CA VAL A 221 10.86 -22.49 -24.09
C VAL A 221 9.72 -23.45 -24.42
N SER A 222 8.97 -23.19 -25.50
CA SER A 222 7.87 -24.08 -25.89
C SER A 222 8.36 -25.44 -26.36
N LYS A 223 9.45 -25.51 -27.13
CA LYS A 223 10.08 -26.77 -27.55
C LYS A 223 10.64 -27.55 -26.37
N ALA A 224 11.30 -26.88 -25.42
CA ALA A 224 11.82 -27.54 -24.22
C ALA A 224 10.70 -28.20 -23.40
N LEU A 225 9.56 -27.52 -23.22
CA LEU A 225 8.41 -28.06 -22.48
C LEU A 225 7.73 -29.25 -23.18
N LEU A 226 7.77 -29.29 -24.52
CA LEU A 226 7.24 -30.41 -25.30
C LEU A 226 8.19 -31.63 -25.34
N GLN A 227 9.49 -31.41 -25.12
CA GLN A 227 10.51 -32.46 -25.09
C GLN A 227 10.73 -33.03 -23.68
N ASP A 228 10.35 -32.29 -22.64
CA ASP A 228 10.45 -32.76 -21.26
C ASP A 228 9.48 -33.93 -21.01
N THR A 229 10.03 -35.05 -20.54
CA THR A 229 9.34 -36.32 -20.33
C THR A 229 8.23 -36.22 -19.29
N HIS A 230 8.32 -35.27 -18.35
CA HIS A 230 7.31 -35.10 -17.30
C HIS A 230 6.13 -34.22 -17.72
N SER A 231 6.35 -33.22 -18.58
CA SER A 231 5.30 -32.29 -19.03
C SER A 231 4.65 -32.67 -20.36
N SER A 232 5.36 -33.41 -21.22
CA SER A 232 4.94 -33.68 -22.61
C SER A 232 3.64 -34.50 -22.72
N GLY A 233 3.44 -35.49 -21.85
CA GLY A 233 2.20 -36.28 -21.83
C GLY A 233 0.99 -35.42 -21.48
N TYR A 234 1.07 -34.70 -20.36
CA TYR A 234 0.01 -33.78 -19.91
C TYR A 234 -0.31 -32.68 -20.93
N LEU A 235 0.71 -32.10 -21.56
CA LEU A 235 0.52 -31.07 -22.59
C LEU A 235 -0.17 -31.62 -23.83
N ARG A 236 0.16 -32.83 -24.28
CA ARG A 236 -0.49 -33.46 -25.44
C ARG A 236 -1.96 -33.75 -25.17
N ASP A 237 -2.30 -34.20 -23.97
CA ASP A 237 -3.69 -34.45 -23.58
C ASP A 237 -4.52 -33.15 -23.52
N GLN A 238 -3.95 -32.07 -22.96
CA GLN A 238 -4.60 -30.76 -22.91
C GLN A 238 -4.71 -30.07 -24.27
N LEU A 239 -3.76 -30.31 -25.19
CA LEU A 239 -3.80 -29.76 -26.56
C LEU A 239 -4.71 -30.55 -27.50
N ALA A 240 -5.00 -31.81 -27.18
CA ALA A 240 -5.91 -32.68 -27.94
C ALA A 240 -7.38 -32.58 -27.49
N SER A 241 -7.63 -31.99 -26.31
CA SER A 241 -8.97 -31.66 -25.79
C SER A 241 -9.48 -30.31 -26.31
#